data_AF-A0A160FVT3-F1
#
_entry.id   AF-A0A160FVT3-F1
#
_cell.length_a   1.000
_cell.length_b   1.000
_cell.length_c   1.000
_cell.angle_alpha   90.00
_cell.angle_beta   90.00
_cell.angle_gamma   90.00
#
_symmetry.space_group_name_H-M   'P 1'
#
loop_
_entity.id
_entity.type
_entity.pdbx_description
1 polymer ?
#
loop_
_entity_poly.entity_id
_entity_poly.type
_entity_poly.pdbx_seq_one_letter_code
_entity_poly.pdbx_strand_id
1 'polypeptide(L)'
;MIDRQKSNFVNNLEDFLPLWNRANAAVQTLADSSRTEPTLYFDSIDISTPMFFFFIRALLAFESADTFAVLALRPDPFTYFHHHFKKYPAFFVGPEHSVDDYFSFLNADPGDSLADALASNAQRYAIVPVNGSWFVYGNWSKEMSALTGPSDVLKFSHEHYPFFLYPGPNFRIVD
;
A
#
# COMPACT_ATOMS: atom_id res chain seq x y z
N MET A 1 32.05 3.13 7.35
CA MET A 1 31.44 3.45 6.04
C MET A 1 29.99 3.05 6.15
N ILE A 2 29.08 4.04 6.17
CA ILE A 2 27.65 3.75 6.14
C ILE A 2 27.36 3.32 4.71
N ASP A 3 26.98 2.06 4.54
CA ASP A 3 26.54 1.55 3.26
C ASP A 3 25.35 2.42 2.82
N ARG A 4 25.52 3.18 1.73
CA ARG A 4 24.44 3.99 1.18
C ARG A 4 23.42 2.99 0.65
N GLN A 5 22.42 2.71 1.48
CA GLN A 5 21.31 1.85 1.12
C GLN A 5 20.80 2.30 -0.25
N LYS A 6 20.99 1.46 -1.27
CA LYS A 6 20.40 1.67 -2.57
C LYS A 6 18.90 1.72 -2.34
N SER A 7 18.36 2.93 -2.35
CA SER A 7 16.94 3.19 -2.22
C SER A 7 16.21 2.38 -3.31
N ASN A 8 15.35 1.45 -2.88
CA ASN A 8 14.55 0.56 -3.73
C ASN A 8 13.31 1.25 -4.31
N PHE A 9 13.33 2.59 -4.39
CA PHE A 9 12.27 3.33 -5.05
C PHE A 9 12.26 3.06 -6.54
N VAL A 10 11.06 3.03 -7.12
CA VAL A 10 10.87 2.95 -8.56
C VAL A 10 11.46 4.21 -9.21
N ASN A 11 12.36 4.01 -10.17
CA ASN A 11 13.14 5.10 -10.78
C ASN A 11 12.68 5.48 -12.19
N ASN A 12 11.78 4.71 -12.79
CA ASN A 12 11.27 4.97 -14.12
C ASN A 12 9.73 5.06 -14.12
N LEU A 13 9.20 5.83 -15.06
CA LEU A 13 7.77 6.07 -15.17
C LEU A 13 7.01 4.84 -15.66
N GLU A 14 7.65 4.00 -16.48
CA GLU A 14 7.05 2.83 -17.12
C GLU A 14 6.61 1.77 -16.08
N ASP A 15 7.39 1.59 -15.01
CA ASP A 15 7.06 0.69 -13.90
C ASP A 15 6.05 1.32 -12.93
N PHE A 16 6.13 2.63 -12.71
CA PHE A 16 5.27 3.32 -11.73
C PHE A 16 3.85 3.56 -12.24
N LEU A 17 3.71 4.00 -13.49
CA LEU A 17 2.43 4.47 -14.03
C LEU A 17 1.32 3.39 -14.03
N PRO A 18 1.59 2.11 -14.37
CA PRO A 18 0.57 1.06 -14.28
C PRO A 18 0.06 0.84 -12.84
N LEU A 19 0.96 0.85 -11.85
CA LEU A 19 0.61 0.70 -10.44
C LEU A 19 -0.24 1.88 -9.95
N TRP A 20 0.19 3.10 -10.29
CA TRP A 20 -0.50 4.32 -9.92
C TRP A 20 -1.89 4.41 -10.56
N ASN A 21 -2.03 4.08 -11.84
CA ASN A 21 -3.32 4.04 -12.53
C ASN A 21 -4.27 3.02 -11.89
N ARG A 22 -3.78 1.82 -11.61
CA ARG A 22 -4.57 0.76 -10.95
C ARG A 22 -5.02 1.18 -9.56
N ALA A 23 -4.12 1.76 -8.76
CA ALA A 23 -4.46 2.24 -7.42
C ALA A 23 -5.51 3.36 -7.47
N ASN A 24 -5.39 4.33 -8.38
CA ASN A 24 -6.39 5.41 -8.49
C ASN A 24 -7.74 4.91 -8.99
N ALA A 25 -7.78 3.96 -9.93
CA ALA A 25 -9.02 3.33 -10.35
C ALA A 25 -9.72 2.63 -9.18
N ALA A 26 -8.97 1.87 -8.37
CA ALA A 26 -9.52 1.22 -7.19
C ALA A 26 -10.00 2.24 -6.13
N VAL A 27 -9.28 3.34 -5.91
CA VAL A 27 -9.72 4.44 -5.03
C VAL A 27 -11.01 5.08 -5.52
N GLN A 28 -11.19 5.27 -6.84
CA GLN A 28 -12.45 5.75 -7.40
C GLN A 28 -13.60 4.79 -7.10
N THR A 29 -13.40 3.48 -7.29
CA THR A 29 -14.39 2.47 -6.92
C THR A 29 -14.70 2.46 -5.41
N LEU A 30 -13.72 2.75 -4.55
CA LEU A 30 -13.94 2.91 -3.10
C LEU A 30 -14.77 4.15 -2.76
N ALA A 31 -14.66 5.22 -3.54
CA ALA A 31 -15.36 6.49 -3.33
C ALA A 31 -16.83 6.44 -3.77
N ASP A 32 -17.14 5.60 -4.76
CA ASP A 32 -18.49 5.48 -5.32
C ASP A 32 -19.48 4.95 -4.28
N SER A 33 -20.54 5.73 -4.02
CA SER A 33 -21.52 5.51 -2.95
C SER A 33 -22.50 4.37 -3.20
N SER A 34 -22.43 3.71 -4.36
CA SER A 34 -23.30 2.60 -4.76
C SER A 34 -22.70 1.22 -4.49
N ARG A 35 -21.71 1.11 -3.58
CA ARG A 35 -20.94 -0.13 -3.39
C ARG A 35 -21.84 -1.33 -3.05
N THR A 36 -21.83 -2.28 -3.97
CA THR A 36 -22.34 -3.64 -3.79
C THR A 36 -21.26 -4.58 -3.24
N GLU A 37 -19.99 -4.23 -3.40
CA GLU A 37 -18.87 -5.10 -3.06
C GLU A 37 -18.44 -4.97 -1.58
N PRO A 38 -18.25 -6.09 -0.87
CA PRO A 38 -17.79 -6.08 0.51
C PRO A 38 -16.38 -5.47 0.65
N THR A 39 -16.12 -4.89 1.83
CA THR A 39 -14.84 -4.26 2.18
C THR A 39 -14.48 -4.63 3.58
N LEU A 40 -13.20 -4.89 3.81
CA LEU A 40 -12.68 -5.07 5.15
C LEU A 40 -11.88 -3.84 5.53
N TYR A 41 -12.11 -3.33 6.73
CA TYR A 41 -11.44 -2.12 7.23
C TYR A 41 -10.50 -2.49 8.37
N PHE A 42 -9.38 -1.78 8.52
CA PHE A 42 -8.40 -2.03 9.58
C PHE A 42 -7.62 -0.73 9.87
N ASP A 43 -6.83 -0.70 10.93
CA ASP A 43 -6.10 0.51 11.31
C ASP A 43 -5.05 0.84 10.25
N SER A 44 -4.97 2.12 9.86
CA SER A 44 -3.99 2.54 8.87
C SER A 44 -2.53 2.34 9.30
N ILE A 45 -2.26 2.25 10.60
CA ILE A 45 -0.93 1.96 11.17
C ILE A 45 -0.49 0.51 10.93
N ASP A 46 -1.41 -0.39 10.58
CA ASP A 46 -1.11 -1.81 10.40
C ASP A 46 -0.02 -2.05 9.34
N ILE A 47 0.08 -1.18 8.33
CA ILE A 47 1.17 -1.20 7.33
C ILE A 47 2.55 -1.26 7.97
N SER A 48 2.70 -0.69 9.17
CA SER A 48 3.95 -0.62 9.93
C SER A 48 4.11 -1.78 10.93
N THR A 49 3.33 -2.87 10.78
CA THR A 49 3.38 -4.03 11.68
C THR A 49 3.89 -5.30 10.96
N PRO A 50 4.63 -6.19 11.66
CA PRO A 50 5.06 -7.46 11.08
C PRO A 50 3.88 -8.37 10.71
N MET A 51 2.82 -8.36 11.52
CA MET A 51 1.62 -9.16 11.30
C MET A 51 0.95 -8.83 9.98
N PHE A 52 0.86 -7.54 9.64
CA PHE A 52 0.31 -7.11 8.37
C PHE A 52 1.19 -7.52 7.19
N PHE A 53 2.52 -7.41 7.30
CA PHE A 53 3.43 -7.95 6.28
C PHE A 53 3.18 -9.44 6.02
N PHE A 54 3.12 -10.26 7.07
CA PHE A 54 2.85 -11.70 6.92
C PHE A 54 1.46 -11.98 6.37
N PHE A 55 0.46 -11.17 6.72
CA PHE A 55 -0.87 -11.24 6.14
C PHE A 55 -0.84 -10.97 4.63
N ILE A 56 -0.18 -9.91 4.17
CA ILE A 56 -0.03 -9.61 2.74
C ILE A 56 0.67 -10.76 2.00
N ARG A 57 1.70 -11.38 2.61
CA ARG A 57 2.39 -12.54 2.05
C ARG A 57 1.48 -13.76 1.93
N ALA A 58 0.65 -14.03 2.94
CA ALA A 58 -0.34 -15.09 2.89
C ALA A 58 -1.40 -14.84 1.79
N LEU A 59 -1.82 -13.59 1.63
CA LEU A 59 -2.78 -13.18 0.60
C LEU A 59 -2.23 -13.34 -0.82
N LEU A 60 -0.95 -13.01 -1.03
CA LEU A 60 -0.26 -13.28 -2.30
C LEU A 60 -0.20 -14.77 -2.60
N ALA A 61 0.21 -15.58 -1.62
CA ALA A 61 0.29 -17.04 -1.79
C ALA A 61 -1.08 -17.64 -2.12
N PHE A 62 -2.16 -17.15 -1.51
CA PHE A 62 -3.54 -17.54 -1.81
C PHE A 62 -3.89 -17.31 -3.30
N GLU A 63 -3.44 -16.19 -3.88
CA GLU A 63 -3.65 -15.87 -5.30
C GLU A 63 -2.58 -16.44 -6.24
N SER A 64 -1.67 -17.32 -5.76
CA SER A 64 -0.52 -17.81 -6.54
C SER A 64 0.38 -16.68 -7.08
N ALA A 65 0.48 -15.59 -6.32
CA ALA A 65 1.37 -14.47 -6.54
C ALA A 65 2.48 -14.43 -5.47
N ASP A 66 3.54 -13.66 -5.71
CA ASP A 66 4.69 -13.59 -4.81
C ASP A 66 5.22 -12.17 -4.57
N THR A 67 4.75 -11.21 -5.38
CA THR A 67 5.28 -9.85 -5.42
C THR A 67 4.15 -8.85 -5.28
N PHE A 68 4.35 -7.86 -4.41
CA PHE A 68 3.47 -6.71 -4.27
C PHE A 68 4.27 -5.41 -4.35
N ALA A 69 3.56 -4.32 -4.62
CA ALA A 69 4.09 -2.97 -4.56
C ALA A 69 3.38 -2.17 -3.45
N VAL A 70 4.15 -1.35 -2.76
CA VAL A 70 3.64 -0.28 -1.89
C VAL A 70 3.88 1.04 -2.60
N LEU A 71 2.90 1.93 -2.60
CA LEU A 71 3.04 3.25 -3.20
C LEU A 71 2.33 4.34 -2.38
N ALA A 72 2.93 5.51 -2.27
CA ALA A 72 2.26 6.69 -1.77
C ALA A 72 1.40 7.32 -2.87
N LEU A 73 0.17 7.69 -2.52
CA LEU A 73 -0.77 8.41 -3.37
C LEU A 73 -0.87 9.89 -3.00
N ARG A 74 -0.57 10.22 -1.73
CA ARG A 74 -0.39 11.59 -1.24
C ARG A 74 0.83 11.64 -0.30
N PRO A 75 1.68 12.69 -0.37
CA PRO A 75 1.70 13.81 -1.34
C PRO A 75 1.76 13.39 -2.81
N ASP A 76 1.48 14.33 -3.72
CA ASP A 76 1.37 14.03 -5.15
C ASP A 76 2.65 13.37 -5.71
N PRO A 77 2.57 12.18 -6.31
CA PRO A 77 3.75 11.44 -6.73
C PRO A 77 4.60 12.15 -7.80
N PHE A 78 3.98 13.01 -8.62
CA PHE A 78 4.65 13.63 -9.77
C PHE A 78 5.18 15.02 -9.46
N THR A 79 4.31 15.89 -8.97
CA THR A 79 4.60 17.31 -8.71
C THR A 79 5.34 17.55 -7.40
N TYR A 80 5.25 16.62 -6.45
CA TYR A 80 6.01 16.66 -5.21
C TYR A 80 7.17 15.66 -5.24
N PHE A 81 6.87 14.36 -5.12
CA PHE A 81 7.93 13.38 -4.85
C PHE A 81 8.93 13.26 -6.00
N HIS A 82 8.45 13.08 -7.24
CA HIS A 82 9.34 13.03 -8.40
C HIS A 82 10.05 14.35 -8.67
N HIS A 83 9.39 15.49 -8.44
CA HIS A 83 10.02 16.80 -8.56
C HIS A 83 11.26 16.93 -7.67
N HIS A 84 11.13 16.53 -6.39
CA HIS A 84 12.19 16.64 -5.38
C HIS A 84 13.26 15.55 -5.51
N PHE A 85 12.87 14.29 -5.71
CA PHE A 85 13.79 13.15 -5.56
C PHE A 85 14.21 12.48 -6.87
N LYS A 86 13.57 12.82 -8.00
CA LYS A 86 13.76 12.16 -9.32
C LYS A 86 13.49 10.64 -9.29
N LYS A 87 12.62 10.22 -8.37
CA LYS A 87 12.12 8.86 -8.19
C LYS A 87 10.61 8.89 -8.04
N TYR A 88 9.95 7.74 -8.01
CA TYR A 88 8.53 7.64 -7.68
C TYR A 88 8.36 7.00 -6.29
N PRO A 89 7.33 7.41 -5.52
CA PRO A 89 7.15 6.97 -4.15
C PRO A 89 6.53 5.57 -4.10
N ALA A 90 7.23 4.59 -4.66
CA ALA A 90 6.83 3.19 -4.68
C ALA A 90 8.04 2.26 -4.58
N PHE A 91 7.84 1.08 -4.00
CA PHE A 91 8.83 0.01 -4.01
C PHE A 91 8.14 -1.35 -4.16
N PHE A 92 8.90 -2.34 -4.64
CA PHE A 92 8.45 -3.72 -4.78
C PHE A 92 8.97 -4.58 -3.63
N VAL A 93 8.20 -5.60 -3.28
CA VAL A 93 8.53 -6.60 -2.28
C VAL A 93 8.29 -7.98 -2.88
N GLY A 94 9.36 -8.57 -3.39
CA GLY A 94 9.40 -9.92 -3.98
C GLY A 94 9.54 -11.08 -2.97
N PRO A 95 9.57 -12.34 -3.44
CA PRO A 95 9.71 -13.54 -2.61
C PRO A 95 10.97 -13.56 -1.72
N GLU A 96 12.06 -12.96 -2.17
CA GLU A 96 13.36 -12.88 -1.53
C GLU A 96 13.44 -11.89 -0.36
N HIS A 97 12.49 -10.96 -0.27
CA HIS A 97 12.52 -9.89 0.72
C HIS A 97 11.92 -10.34 2.06
N SER A 98 12.63 -10.01 3.13
CA SER A 98 12.22 -10.24 4.51
C SER A 98 11.30 -9.11 5.03
N VAL A 99 10.77 -9.30 6.24
CA VAL A 99 10.04 -8.24 6.96
C VAL A 99 10.95 -7.04 7.29
N ASP A 100 12.24 -7.29 7.54
CA ASP A 100 13.23 -6.23 7.80
C ASP A 100 13.50 -5.41 6.53
N ASP A 101 13.57 -6.07 5.37
CA ASP A 101 13.68 -5.40 4.07
C ASP A 101 12.45 -4.52 3.81
N TYR A 102 11.26 -5.06 4.04
CA TYR A 102 10.00 -4.33 3.93
C TYR A 102 10.00 -3.05 4.78
N PHE A 103 10.35 -3.14 6.06
CA PHE A 103 10.45 -1.95 6.92
C PHE A 103 11.56 -1.02 6.49
N SER A 104 12.68 -1.55 6.03
CA SER A 104 13.75 -0.75 5.50
C SER A 104 13.30 0.05 4.27
N PHE A 105 12.44 -0.50 3.42
CA PHE A 105 11.92 0.20 2.23
C PHE A 105 10.90 1.26 2.60
N LEU A 106 10.01 0.95 3.55
CA LEU A 106 9.07 1.92 4.10
C LEU A 106 9.78 3.14 4.71
N ASN A 107 10.91 2.93 5.38
CA ASN A 107 11.69 3.98 6.05
C ASN A 107 12.86 4.51 5.21
N ALA A 108 12.97 4.11 3.94
CA ALA A 108 14.10 4.49 3.10
C ALA A 108 14.09 6.00 2.83
N ASP A 109 15.26 6.62 2.93
CA ASP A 109 15.47 8.02 2.55
C ASP A 109 15.34 8.18 1.02
N PRO A 110 14.39 8.99 0.52
CA PRO A 110 14.23 9.21 -0.91
C PRO A 110 15.32 10.10 -1.52
N GLY A 111 16.00 10.94 -0.74
CA GLY A 111 17.06 11.84 -1.21
C GLY A 111 17.43 12.90 -0.19
N ASP A 112 18.13 12.49 0.88
CA ASP A 112 18.60 13.30 2.01
C ASP A 112 17.45 13.99 2.79
N SER A 113 16.28 13.33 2.84
CA SER A 113 15.12 13.76 3.62
C SER A 113 14.38 12.56 4.20
N LEU A 114 14.83 12.08 5.37
CA LEU A 114 14.13 11.01 6.10
C LEU A 114 12.67 11.35 6.44
N ALA A 115 12.34 12.64 6.57
CA ALA A 115 10.97 13.09 6.77
C ALA A 115 10.06 12.76 5.58
N ASP A 116 10.63 12.52 4.39
CA ASP A 116 9.93 12.15 3.16
C ASP A 116 9.88 10.63 2.91
N ALA A 117 10.35 9.82 3.85
CA ALA A 117 10.15 8.38 3.80
C ALA A 117 8.66 8.03 3.77
N LEU A 118 8.29 6.91 3.12
CA LEU A 118 6.89 6.50 2.99
C LEU A 118 6.22 6.30 4.35
N ALA A 119 6.92 5.68 5.31
CA ALA A 119 6.44 5.50 6.68
C ALA A 119 6.18 6.81 7.44
N SER A 120 6.73 7.94 6.97
CA SER A 120 6.62 9.24 7.65
C SER A 120 5.73 10.25 6.90
N ASN A 121 5.70 10.21 5.57
CA ASN A 121 5.03 11.23 4.77
C ASN A 121 3.84 10.71 3.94
N ALA A 122 3.63 9.40 3.82
CA ALA A 122 2.54 8.87 2.99
C ALA A 122 1.16 9.08 3.65
N GLN A 123 0.56 10.26 3.45
CA GLN A 123 -0.78 10.59 3.95
C GLN A 123 -1.85 9.62 3.44
N ARG A 124 -1.68 9.17 2.19
CA ARG A 124 -2.49 8.13 1.56
C ARG A 124 -1.57 7.17 0.86
N TYR A 125 -1.82 5.88 1.01
CA TYR A 125 -1.02 4.83 0.40
C TYR A 125 -1.90 3.78 -0.25
N ALA A 126 -1.27 2.99 -1.11
CA ALA A 126 -1.85 1.83 -1.74
C ALA A 126 -0.88 0.65 -1.63
N ILE A 127 -1.45 -0.56 -1.54
CA ILE A 127 -0.72 -1.81 -1.69
C ILE A 127 -1.45 -2.65 -2.73
N VAL A 128 -0.72 -3.09 -3.74
CA VAL A 128 -1.24 -3.88 -4.86
C VAL A 128 -0.37 -5.10 -5.10
N PRO A 129 -0.96 -6.28 -5.36
CA PRO A 129 -0.21 -7.39 -5.92
C PRO A 129 0.21 -7.02 -7.35
N VAL A 130 1.44 -7.35 -7.76
CA VAL A 130 1.89 -7.13 -9.15
C VAL A 130 1.00 -7.94 -10.10
N ASN A 131 0.73 -9.19 -9.73
CA ASN A 131 -0.25 -10.06 -10.35
C ASN A 131 -1.25 -10.48 -9.27
N GLY A 132 -2.51 -10.09 -9.36
CA GLY A 132 -3.53 -10.42 -8.36
C GLY A 132 -4.71 -9.46 -8.44
N SER A 133 -5.76 -9.72 -7.66
CA SER A 133 -7.05 -9.03 -7.83
C SER A 133 -7.43 -8.10 -6.69
N TRP A 134 -6.75 -8.19 -5.56
CA TRP A 134 -7.03 -7.34 -4.40
C TRP A 134 -6.28 -6.00 -4.43
N PHE A 135 -6.71 -5.12 -3.54
CA PHE A 135 -6.12 -3.80 -3.32
C PHE A 135 -6.32 -3.36 -1.88
N VAL A 136 -5.28 -2.77 -1.30
CA VAL A 136 -5.35 -2.04 -0.03
C VAL A 136 -5.21 -0.55 -0.30
N TYR A 137 -6.05 0.26 0.32
CA TYR A 137 -5.91 1.70 0.43
C TYR A 137 -5.85 2.12 1.88
N GLY A 138 -4.90 2.95 2.24
CA GLY A 138 -4.80 3.56 3.56
C GLY A 138 -4.91 5.07 3.51
N ASN A 139 -5.56 5.63 4.53
CA ASN A 139 -5.71 7.07 4.71
C ASN A 139 -5.42 7.44 6.18
N TRP A 140 -4.24 8.01 6.42
CA TRP A 140 -3.79 8.33 7.78
C TRP A 140 -4.66 9.38 8.46
N SER A 141 -5.25 10.33 7.72
CA SER A 141 -6.13 11.33 8.33
C SER A 141 -7.46 10.77 8.82
N LYS A 142 -7.82 9.56 8.37
CA LYS A 142 -9.00 8.80 8.81
C LYS A 142 -8.62 7.68 9.79
N GLU A 143 -7.33 7.47 10.03
CA GLU A 143 -6.78 6.37 10.82
C GLU A 143 -7.27 4.99 10.33
N MET A 144 -7.61 4.88 9.06
CA MET A 144 -8.30 3.71 8.50
C MET A 144 -7.71 3.30 7.15
N SER A 145 -7.66 2.00 6.96
CA SER A 145 -7.37 1.33 5.70
C SER A 145 -8.53 0.45 5.27
N ALA A 146 -8.62 0.19 3.97
CA ALA A 146 -9.61 -0.66 3.35
C ALA A 146 -8.92 -1.70 2.46
N LEU A 147 -9.31 -2.96 2.61
CA LEU A 147 -9.03 -4.05 1.68
C LEU A 147 -10.28 -4.33 0.85
N THR A 148 -10.11 -4.39 -0.47
CA THR A 148 -11.13 -4.78 -1.43
C THR A 148 -10.56 -5.80 -2.42
N GLY A 149 -11.45 -6.59 -3.01
CA GLY A 149 -11.12 -7.66 -3.94
C GLY A 149 -12.29 -8.62 -4.07
N PRO A 150 -12.12 -9.72 -4.82
CA PRO A 150 -13.11 -10.78 -4.94
C PRO A 150 -13.53 -11.39 -3.59
N SER A 151 -14.71 -12.01 -3.57
CA SER A 151 -15.32 -12.52 -2.33
C SER A 151 -14.48 -13.58 -1.60
N ASP A 152 -13.75 -14.41 -2.34
CA ASP A 152 -12.86 -15.44 -1.80
C ASP A 152 -11.61 -14.84 -1.16
N VAL A 153 -11.01 -13.80 -1.76
CA VAL A 153 -9.95 -12.99 -1.16
C VAL A 153 -10.41 -12.38 0.16
N LEU A 154 -11.59 -11.76 0.18
CA LEU A 154 -12.11 -11.12 1.39
C LEU A 154 -12.44 -12.15 2.47
N LYS A 155 -13.01 -13.30 2.10
CA LYS A 155 -13.25 -14.39 3.03
C LYS A 155 -11.93 -14.91 3.63
N PHE A 156 -10.95 -15.21 2.78
CA PHE A 156 -9.62 -15.64 3.22
C PHE A 156 -9.02 -14.62 4.19
N SER A 157 -9.11 -13.34 3.84
CA SER A 157 -8.57 -12.25 4.65
C SER A 157 -9.21 -12.22 6.03
N HIS A 158 -10.54 -12.26 6.11
CA HIS A 158 -11.29 -12.29 7.38
C HIS A 158 -10.91 -13.49 8.27
N GLU A 159 -10.55 -14.63 7.68
CA GLU A 159 -10.13 -15.83 8.42
C GLU A 159 -8.66 -15.76 8.92
N HIS A 160 -7.81 -14.95 8.27
CA HIS A 160 -6.36 -14.94 8.49
C HIS A 160 -5.80 -13.63 9.06
N TYR A 161 -6.63 -12.60 9.23
CA TYR A 161 -6.25 -11.33 9.83
C TYR A 161 -7.29 -10.88 10.88
N PRO A 162 -6.95 -10.90 12.18
CA PRO A 162 -7.95 -10.71 13.25
C PRO A 162 -8.25 -9.25 13.59
N PHE A 163 -7.57 -8.29 12.96
CA PHE A 163 -7.59 -6.87 13.35
C PHE A 163 -8.56 -6.02 12.52
N PHE A 164 -9.54 -6.64 11.85
CA PHE A 164 -10.54 -5.89 11.12
C PHE A 164 -11.47 -5.09 12.04
N LEU A 165 -11.81 -3.89 11.58
CA LEU A 165 -12.64 -2.89 12.22
C LEU A 165 -13.97 -2.76 11.48
N TYR A 166 -14.98 -2.28 12.22
CA TYR A 166 -16.31 -2.02 11.70
C TYR A 166 -16.57 -0.51 11.77
N PRO A 167 -16.41 0.21 10.66
CA PRO A 167 -16.62 1.65 10.66
C PRO A 167 -18.12 1.97 10.84
N GLY A 168 -18.41 3.18 11.32
CA GLY A 168 -19.78 3.63 11.52
C GLY A 168 -20.59 3.73 10.21
N PRO A 169 -21.93 3.75 10.28
CA PRO A 169 -22.84 3.59 9.12
C PRO A 169 -22.72 4.65 8.01
N ASN A 170 -22.03 5.77 8.27
CA ASN A 170 -21.82 6.86 7.31
C ASN A 170 -20.34 7.11 7.00
N PHE A 171 -19.46 6.20 7.42
CA PHE A 171 -18.03 6.34 7.19
C PHE A 171 -17.69 6.24 5.70
N ARG A 172 -16.77 7.12 5.27
CA ARG A 172 -16.15 7.06 3.95
C ARG A 172 -14.64 7.21 4.12
N ILE A 173 -13.91 6.25 3.57
CA ILE A 173 -12.44 6.25 3.60
C ILE A 173 -11.85 7.21 2.55
N VAL A 174 -12.60 7.44 1.48
CA VAL A 174 -12.34 8.45 0.45
C VAL A 174 -13.42 9.52 0.59
N ASP A 175 -13.00 10.79 0.69
CA ASP A 175 -13.90 11.94 0.78
C ASP A 175 -14.62 12.22 -0.55
#